data_AF-A0A540K9T3-F1
#
_entry.id   AF-A0A540K9T3-F1
#
_cell.length_a   1.000
_cell.length_b   1.000
_cell.length_c   1.000
_cell.angle_alpha   90.00
_cell.angle_beta   90.00
_cell.angle_gamma   90.00
#
_symmetry.space_group_name_H-M   'P 1'
#
loop_
_entity.id
_entity.type
_entity.pdbx_description
1 polymer ?
#
loop_
_entity_poly.entity_id
_entity_poly.type
_entity_poly.pdbx_seq_one_letter_code
_entity_poly.pdbx_strand_id
1 'polypeptide(L)'
;MENATVISGDKPTVMVTNDDGIEGPGLLALVQVLVSTHRYNVLVCAPDSEKSAVSHCITWRHPIAAKKVHIDGATAYAVSGSPADCASLGVSKTLFPTIPDLVISGINMGSNCGYHIVYSGTVAGAREAFFNGVPAISVSYDWVGGKSNINDFTIAAEACLPIINGVLVELRNKTYPQRCFLNVDLPCDVANHKVNFWMRAVCLVWSGEGLPNSKAFMQSEEEMDRKLRQEELEMHLMSITKGYKLTKQGKSIIKMGWRQVTSDSEGGKMLSTMVNSIASAEIATSTTPAENTYFAREVVLPMTDVRRMYLAMSEHEVVMMVAILVRGAQADEDDNDHRFLQEGYITVTPLGAISNAEIECQTYLKEWLPTVVERPSPSAL
;
A
#
# COMPACT_ATOMS: atom_id res chain seq x y z
N MET A 1 -11.47 -26.28 33.98
CA MET A 1 -12.06 -26.34 32.64
C MET A 1 -13.25 -25.40 32.65
N GLU A 2 -13.04 -24.16 32.25
CA GLU A 2 -14.12 -23.18 32.10
C GLU A 2 -14.28 -22.92 30.60
N ASN A 3 -15.52 -23.09 30.16
CA ASN A 3 -15.92 -23.28 28.78
C ASN A 3 -15.55 -22.08 27.91
N ALA A 4 -14.79 -22.35 26.87
CA ALA A 4 -14.66 -21.48 25.72
C ALA A 4 -16.04 -21.30 25.08
N THR A 5 -16.63 -20.13 25.25
CA THR A 5 -17.68 -19.64 24.37
C THR A 5 -17.06 -19.37 23.01
N VAL A 6 -17.17 -20.36 22.11
CA VAL A 6 -16.96 -20.19 20.68
C VAL A 6 -18.12 -19.33 20.17
N ILE A 7 -17.90 -18.03 19.98
CA ILE A 7 -18.80 -17.20 19.17
C ILE A 7 -18.42 -17.42 17.71
N SER A 8 -19.13 -18.32 17.04
CA SER A 8 -19.27 -18.27 15.59
C SER A 8 -20.21 -17.10 15.24
N GLY A 9 -19.72 -16.01 14.63
CA GLY A 9 -20.63 -15.00 14.06
C GLY A 9 -20.15 -13.55 13.98
N ASP A 10 -19.02 -13.15 14.58
CA ASP A 10 -18.59 -11.75 14.55
C ASP A 10 -17.66 -11.43 13.36
N LYS A 11 -17.93 -10.29 12.72
CA LYS A 11 -17.11 -9.76 11.61
C LYS A 11 -15.68 -9.50 12.12
N PRO A 12 -14.64 -9.91 11.36
CA PRO A 12 -13.26 -9.55 11.72
C PRO A 12 -13.08 -8.04 11.80
N THR A 13 -12.28 -7.61 12.77
CA THR A 13 -11.96 -6.19 12.99
C THR A 13 -10.69 -5.84 12.24
N VAL A 14 -10.76 -4.88 11.33
CA VAL A 14 -9.63 -4.39 10.55
C VAL A 14 -9.38 -2.94 10.94
N MET A 15 -8.14 -2.63 11.34
CA MET A 15 -7.73 -1.25 11.61
C MET A 15 -6.93 -0.69 10.45
N VAL A 16 -7.22 0.55 10.07
CA VAL A 16 -6.51 1.29 9.01
C VAL A 16 -5.73 2.46 9.61
N THR A 17 -4.48 2.63 9.16
CA THR A 17 -3.61 3.80 9.40
C THR A 17 -2.93 4.20 8.09
N ASN A 18 -2.17 5.30 8.06
CA ASN A 18 -1.33 5.71 6.94
C ASN A 18 -0.28 6.74 7.40
N ASP A 19 0.52 7.25 6.47
CA ASP A 19 1.35 8.45 6.64
C ASP A 19 0.87 9.69 5.87
N ASP A 20 -0.11 9.59 4.98
CA ASP A 20 -0.70 10.77 4.30
C ASP A 20 -1.66 11.57 5.20
N GLY A 21 -2.05 11.02 6.36
CA GLY A 21 -2.98 11.62 7.32
C GLY A 21 -4.44 11.17 7.15
N ILE A 22 -5.28 11.53 8.10
CA ILE A 22 -6.67 11.06 8.24
C ILE A 22 -7.59 11.45 7.08
N GLU A 23 -7.26 12.53 6.36
CA GLU A 23 -7.97 12.98 5.16
C GLU A 23 -7.30 12.50 3.86
N GLY A 24 -6.25 11.68 3.96
CA GLY A 24 -5.47 11.19 2.83
C GLY A 24 -6.34 10.35 1.87
N PRO A 25 -6.24 10.57 0.54
CA PRO A 25 -7.16 9.96 -0.41
C PRO A 25 -7.04 8.43 -0.48
N GLY A 26 -5.83 7.89 -0.32
CA GLY A 26 -5.60 6.45 -0.29
C GLY A 26 -6.19 5.77 0.96
N LEU A 27 -6.16 6.43 2.11
CA LEU A 27 -6.79 5.94 3.34
C LEU A 27 -8.33 5.96 3.21
N LEU A 28 -8.89 7.07 2.72
CA LEU A 28 -10.33 7.20 2.54
C LEU A 28 -10.86 6.16 1.55
N ALA A 29 -10.16 5.95 0.43
CA ALA A 29 -10.52 4.92 -0.55
C ALA A 29 -10.47 3.51 0.05
N LEU A 30 -9.42 3.18 0.80
CA LEU A 30 -9.29 1.88 1.47
C LEU A 30 -10.41 1.64 2.48
N VAL A 31 -10.69 2.62 3.34
CA VAL A 31 -11.77 2.53 4.33
C VAL A 31 -13.12 2.38 3.64
N GLN A 32 -13.39 3.17 2.60
CA GLN A 32 -14.63 3.09 1.84
C GLN A 32 -14.84 1.70 1.23
N VAL A 33 -13.81 1.12 0.60
CA VAL A 33 -13.87 -0.23 0.03
C VAL A 33 -14.13 -1.27 1.11
N LEU A 34 -13.39 -1.25 2.21
CA LEU A 34 -13.58 -2.19 3.33
C LEU A 34 -15.01 -2.11 3.89
N VAL A 35 -15.51 -0.90 4.17
CA VAL A 35 -16.87 -0.66 4.67
C VAL A 35 -17.92 -1.16 3.68
N SER A 36 -17.77 -0.86 2.39
CA SER A 36 -18.73 -1.24 1.35
C SER A 36 -18.92 -2.75 1.20
N THR A 37 -17.92 -3.56 1.59
CA THR A 37 -18.06 -5.02 1.58
C THR A 37 -19.04 -5.53 2.64
N HIS A 38 -19.28 -4.75 3.69
CA HIS A 38 -20.03 -5.14 4.89
C HIS A 38 -19.45 -6.37 5.62
N ARG A 39 -18.19 -6.76 5.36
CA ARG A 39 -17.55 -7.97 5.94
C ARG A 39 -16.68 -7.70 7.16
N TYR A 40 -16.33 -6.44 7.42
CA TYR A 40 -15.39 -6.06 8.48
C TYR A 40 -16.01 -5.07 9.45
N ASN A 41 -15.53 -5.09 10.69
CA ASN A 41 -15.63 -3.94 11.59
C ASN A 41 -14.41 -3.05 11.34
N VAL A 42 -14.62 -1.83 10.84
CA VAL A 42 -13.52 -0.95 10.41
C VAL A 42 -13.20 0.07 11.50
N LEU A 43 -11.94 0.06 11.93
CA LEU A 43 -11.35 1.05 12.83
C LEU A 43 -10.34 1.89 12.06
N VAL A 44 -10.21 3.17 12.39
CA VAL A 44 -9.23 4.06 11.75
C VAL A 44 -8.49 4.85 12.83
N CYS A 45 -7.18 4.74 12.84
CA CYS A 45 -6.30 5.53 13.70
C CYS A 45 -5.16 6.01 12.82
N ALA A 46 -5.16 7.29 12.46
CA ALA A 46 -4.19 7.85 11.52
C ALA A 46 -3.74 9.24 11.97
N PRO A 47 -2.59 9.72 11.46
CA PRO A 47 -2.11 11.05 11.77
C PRO A 47 -3.12 12.16 11.42
N ASP A 48 -3.17 13.23 12.21
CA ASP A 48 -4.04 14.39 11.96
C ASP A 48 -3.61 15.24 10.75
N SER A 49 -2.35 15.13 10.37
CA SER A 49 -1.75 15.72 9.17
C SER A 49 -0.88 14.68 8.47
N GLU A 50 -0.50 14.92 7.22
CA GLU A 50 0.54 14.15 6.57
C GLU A 50 1.83 14.08 7.43
N LYS A 51 2.48 12.92 7.45
CA LYS A 51 3.73 12.55 8.13
C LYS A 51 4.63 11.73 7.20
N SER A 52 4.74 12.09 5.93
CA SER A 52 5.56 11.39 4.95
C SER A 52 7.04 11.36 5.31
N ALA A 53 7.72 10.25 4.99
CA ALA A 53 9.16 10.03 5.19
C ALA A 53 9.68 10.14 6.64
N VAL A 54 8.82 9.97 7.64
CA VAL A 54 9.21 9.97 9.06
C VAL A 54 9.91 8.70 9.53
N SER A 55 10.03 7.67 8.66
CA SER A 55 10.50 6.33 9.03
C SER A 55 9.71 5.78 10.23
N HIS A 56 10.33 4.92 11.03
CA HIS A 56 9.75 4.37 12.26
C HIS A 56 10.00 5.31 13.46
N CYS A 57 9.42 6.50 13.40
CA CYS A 57 9.48 7.47 14.49
C CYS A 57 8.46 7.14 15.59
N ILE A 58 8.87 7.14 16.86
CA ILE A 58 7.98 6.95 18.02
C ILE A 58 8.09 8.17 18.93
N THR A 59 6.95 8.72 19.36
CA THR A 59 6.90 9.88 20.25
C THR A 59 6.98 9.43 21.71
N TRP A 60 8.08 9.79 22.40
CA TRP A 60 8.34 9.35 23.79
C TRP A 60 8.32 10.47 24.83
N ARG A 61 8.73 11.69 24.43
CA ARG A 61 9.00 12.79 25.39
C ARG A 61 7.79 13.67 25.69
N HIS A 62 6.78 13.65 24.83
CA HIS A 62 5.62 14.53 24.93
C HIS A 62 4.33 13.74 24.68
N PRO A 63 3.21 14.13 25.29
CA PRO A 63 1.93 13.48 25.04
C PRO A 63 1.48 13.73 23.60
N ILE A 64 0.81 12.73 23.01
CA ILE A 64 0.11 12.85 21.73
C ILE A 64 -1.39 13.08 21.98
N ALA A 65 -2.02 13.90 21.14
CA ALA A 65 -3.46 14.14 21.18
C ALA A 65 -4.18 13.18 20.24
N ALA A 66 -5.35 12.68 20.63
CA ALA A 66 -6.24 11.91 19.78
C ALA A 66 -7.62 12.57 19.76
N LYS A 67 -8.15 12.81 18.56
CA LYS A 67 -9.46 13.43 18.33
C LYS A 67 -10.33 12.47 17.54
N LYS A 68 -11.53 12.16 18.05
CA LYS A 68 -12.51 11.38 17.30
C LYS A 68 -12.98 12.18 16.08
N VAL A 69 -12.99 11.56 14.92
CA VAL A 69 -13.47 12.15 13.66
C VAL A 69 -14.55 11.27 13.04
N HIS A 70 -15.25 11.82 12.05
CA HIS A 70 -16.31 11.11 11.36
C HIS A 70 -15.79 10.55 10.02
N ILE A 71 -15.90 9.23 9.85
CA ILE A 71 -15.74 8.53 8.58
C ILE A 71 -16.90 7.53 8.49
N ASP A 72 -17.64 7.56 7.38
CA ASP A 72 -18.85 6.74 7.23
C ASP A 72 -18.55 5.25 7.36
N GLY A 73 -19.28 4.58 8.25
CA GLY A 73 -19.15 3.15 8.51
C GLY A 73 -17.90 2.71 9.28
N ALA A 74 -17.09 3.64 9.80
CA ALA A 74 -15.89 3.34 10.58
C ALA A 74 -15.81 4.14 11.90
N THR A 75 -15.15 3.58 12.91
CA THR A 75 -14.77 4.34 14.12
C THR A 75 -13.39 4.94 13.91
N ALA A 76 -13.29 6.27 13.82
CA ALA A 76 -12.07 6.95 13.41
C ALA A 76 -11.52 7.95 14.45
N TYR A 77 -10.19 7.96 14.59
CA TYR A 77 -9.44 8.94 15.37
C TYR A 77 -8.29 9.53 14.55
N ALA A 78 -8.17 10.85 14.59
CA ALA A 78 -7.01 11.60 14.13
C ALA A 78 -6.04 11.81 15.31
N VAL A 79 -4.76 11.51 15.12
CA VAL A 79 -3.75 11.54 16.19
C VAL A 79 -2.59 12.46 15.81
N SER A 80 -2.10 13.27 16.75
CA SER A 80 -1.00 14.22 16.48
C SER A 80 0.40 13.58 16.37
N GLY A 81 0.46 12.25 16.32
CA GLY A 81 1.68 11.44 16.34
C GLY A 81 2.11 10.96 14.95
N SER A 82 3.11 10.07 14.93
CA SER A 82 3.54 9.37 13.71
C SER A 82 2.58 8.23 13.34
N PRO A 83 2.71 7.63 12.15
CA PRO A 83 1.98 6.40 11.78
C PRO A 83 2.23 5.23 12.75
N ALA A 84 3.45 5.11 13.29
CA ALA A 84 3.77 4.12 14.31
C ALA A 84 3.04 4.43 15.63
N ASP A 85 3.04 5.70 16.08
CA ASP A 85 2.26 6.10 17.26
C ASP A 85 0.77 5.76 17.08
N CYS A 86 0.22 6.00 15.89
CA CYS A 86 -1.17 5.69 15.55
C CYS A 86 -1.45 4.19 15.60
N ALA A 87 -0.57 3.36 15.02
CA ALA A 87 -0.70 1.91 15.04
C ALA A 87 -0.62 1.37 16.48
N SER A 88 0.38 1.78 17.25
CA SER A 88 0.59 1.39 18.65
C SER A 88 -0.60 1.81 19.52
N LEU A 89 -1.05 3.06 19.41
CA LEU A 89 -2.19 3.55 20.17
C LEU A 89 -3.49 2.84 19.77
N GLY A 90 -3.68 2.56 18.48
CA GLY A 90 -4.84 1.86 17.96
C GLY A 90 -4.93 0.42 18.43
N VAL A 91 -3.81 -0.31 18.49
CA VAL A 91 -3.82 -1.70 18.99
C VAL A 91 -3.82 -1.82 20.51
N SER A 92 -3.60 -0.73 21.26
CA SER A 92 -3.45 -0.75 22.73
C SER A 92 -4.74 -0.98 23.54
N LYS A 93 -5.92 -1.05 22.89
CA LYS A 93 -7.26 -0.97 23.51
C LYS A 93 -7.57 0.35 24.23
N THR A 94 -6.74 1.39 24.07
CA THR A 94 -6.98 2.70 24.71
C THR A 94 -8.04 3.51 23.96
N LEU A 95 -7.99 3.53 22.62
CA LEU A 95 -8.96 4.25 21.78
C LEU A 95 -10.16 3.40 21.34
N PHE A 96 -9.95 2.09 21.20
CA PHE A 96 -10.93 1.14 20.71
C PHE A 96 -11.20 0.05 21.73
N PRO A 97 -12.43 -0.50 21.80
CA PRO A 97 -12.79 -1.51 22.78
C PRO A 97 -12.15 -2.88 22.52
N THR A 98 -11.66 -3.12 21.29
CA THR A 98 -11.12 -4.40 20.82
C THR A 98 -9.75 -4.20 20.18
N ILE A 99 -8.91 -5.25 20.23
CA ILE A 99 -7.69 -5.32 19.41
C ILE A 99 -8.12 -5.75 18.00
N PRO A 100 -7.65 -5.08 16.93
CA PRO A 100 -7.94 -5.51 15.57
C PRO A 100 -7.30 -6.86 15.24
N ASP A 101 -7.97 -7.65 14.41
CA ASP A 101 -7.44 -8.92 13.89
C ASP A 101 -6.33 -8.68 12.86
N LEU A 102 -6.39 -7.55 12.16
CA LEU A 102 -5.46 -7.15 11.11
C LEU A 102 -5.30 -5.62 11.09
N VAL A 103 -4.06 -5.15 10.95
CA VAL A 103 -3.77 -3.73 10.67
C VAL A 103 -3.36 -3.56 9.21
N ILE A 104 -3.94 -2.57 8.53
CA ILE A 104 -3.56 -2.18 7.19
C ILE A 104 -3.03 -0.75 7.23
N SER A 105 -1.81 -0.54 6.77
CA SER A 105 -1.19 0.79 6.68
C SER A 105 -1.13 1.21 5.22
N GLY A 106 -1.83 2.28 4.84
CA GLY A 106 -1.92 2.77 3.46
C GLY A 106 -3.31 3.29 3.09
N ILE A 107 -3.63 3.48 1.81
CA ILE A 107 -2.75 3.26 0.64
C ILE A 107 -1.83 4.46 0.42
N ASN A 108 -0.53 4.24 0.48
CA ASN A 108 0.47 5.29 0.26
C ASN A 108 0.45 5.81 -1.19
N MET A 109 0.60 7.13 -1.35
CA MET A 109 0.84 7.76 -2.66
C MET A 109 2.32 7.66 -3.06
N GLY A 110 2.70 6.54 -3.66
CA GLY A 110 4.06 6.25 -4.11
C GLY A 110 4.50 4.87 -3.66
N SER A 111 5.36 4.22 -4.46
CA SER A 111 5.88 2.89 -4.13
C SER A 111 6.84 2.92 -2.93
N ASN A 112 6.79 1.85 -2.13
CA ASN A 112 7.73 1.52 -1.07
C ASN A 112 8.51 0.24 -1.41
N CYS A 113 9.11 0.16 -2.59
CA CYS A 113 10.02 -0.93 -2.95
C CYS A 113 11.49 -0.67 -2.55
N GLY A 114 12.26 -1.74 -2.41
CA GLY A 114 13.69 -1.67 -2.14
C GLY A 114 14.04 -1.00 -0.82
N TYR A 115 15.01 -0.07 -0.83
CA TYR A 115 15.42 0.64 0.39
C TYR A 115 14.49 1.79 0.77
N HIS A 116 13.49 2.14 -0.04
CA HIS A 116 12.45 3.10 0.35
C HIS A 116 11.68 2.65 1.60
N ILE A 117 11.55 1.33 1.77
CA ILE A 117 10.98 0.67 2.95
C ILE A 117 11.57 1.19 4.26
N VAL A 118 12.85 1.58 4.29
CA VAL A 118 13.53 2.06 5.50
C VAL A 118 13.00 3.43 5.95
N TYR A 119 12.63 4.29 5.01
CA TYR A 119 12.19 5.67 5.29
C TYR A 119 10.67 5.81 5.34
N SER A 120 9.94 4.76 4.98
CA SER A 120 8.48 4.77 4.82
C SER A 120 7.73 4.82 6.14
N GLY A 121 6.86 5.83 6.30
CA GLY A 121 5.91 5.91 7.42
C GLY A 121 4.80 4.87 7.28
N THR A 122 4.32 4.63 6.05
CA THR A 122 3.37 3.54 5.75
C THR A 122 3.90 2.18 6.21
N VAL A 123 5.15 1.81 5.87
CA VAL A 123 5.74 0.55 6.35
C VAL A 123 5.91 0.56 7.88
N ALA A 124 6.30 1.70 8.46
CA ALA A 124 6.45 1.82 9.91
C ALA A 124 5.14 1.58 10.67
N GLY A 125 3.99 2.05 10.15
CA GLY A 125 2.68 1.78 10.74
C GLY A 125 2.36 0.28 10.79
N ALA A 126 2.60 -0.46 9.70
CA ALA A 126 2.42 -1.91 9.65
C ALA A 126 3.42 -2.65 10.57
N ARG A 127 4.68 -2.20 10.57
CA ARG A 127 5.75 -2.78 11.40
C ARG A 127 5.50 -2.60 12.89
N GLU A 128 4.95 -1.46 13.30
CA GLU A 128 4.61 -1.20 14.70
C GLU A 128 3.44 -2.08 15.16
N ALA A 129 2.41 -2.28 14.34
CA ALA A 129 1.36 -3.25 14.62
C ALA A 129 1.94 -4.68 14.79
N PHE A 130 2.85 -5.05 13.89
CA PHE A 130 3.59 -6.31 13.97
C PHE A 130 4.40 -6.46 15.27
N PHE A 131 5.09 -5.40 15.73
CA PHE A 131 5.79 -5.41 17.03
C PHE A 131 4.86 -5.62 18.23
N ASN A 132 3.62 -5.17 18.12
CA ASN A 132 2.59 -5.39 19.14
C ASN A 132 1.88 -6.74 18.98
N GLY A 133 2.37 -7.63 18.12
CA GLY A 133 1.84 -8.97 17.92
C GLY A 133 0.55 -9.01 17.10
N VAL A 134 0.24 -7.94 16.37
CA VAL A 134 -0.92 -7.88 15.48
C VAL A 134 -0.47 -8.07 14.02
N PRO A 135 -1.06 -9.02 13.27
CA PRO A 135 -0.80 -9.18 11.85
C PRO A 135 -0.99 -7.87 11.09
N ALA A 136 -0.12 -7.60 10.10
CA ALA A 136 -0.14 -6.32 9.42
C ALA A 136 0.19 -6.41 7.92
N ILE A 137 -0.34 -5.45 7.17
CA ILE A 137 -0.07 -5.25 5.74
C ILE A 137 0.21 -3.77 5.50
N SER A 138 1.32 -3.43 4.86
CA SER A 138 1.52 -2.11 4.25
C SER A 138 1.11 -2.14 2.79
N VAL A 139 0.42 -1.09 2.32
CA VAL A 139 -0.10 -1.00 0.95
C VAL A 139 0.34 0.32 0.33
N SER A 140 0.94 0.24 -0.84
CA SER A 140 1.47 1.38 -1.58
C SER A 140 1.02 1.32 -3.03
N TYR A 141 0.71 2.46 -3.64
CA TYR A 141 0.37 2.56 -5.06
C TYR A 141 1.47 3.34 -5.78
N ASP A 142 2.01 2.80 -6.88
CA ASP A 142 3.04 3.43 -7.73
C ASP A 142 2.43 4.60 -8.52
N TRP A 143 2.10 5.66 -7.79
CA TRP A 143 1.45 6.85 -8.31
C TRP A 143 2.40 7.62 -9.23
N VAL A 144 1.95 7.93 -10.45
CA VAL A 144 2.71 8.74 -11.41
C VAL A 144 1.92 9.99 -11.78
N GLY A 145 2.49 11.17 -11.46
CA GLY A 145 1.91 12.47 -11.81
C GLY A 145 1.62 12.60 -13.31
N GLY A 146 0.42 13.07 -13.65
CA GLY A 146 -0.05 13.21 -15.03
C GLY A 146 -0.49 11.90 -15.71
N LYS A 147 -0.39 10.76 -15.02
CA LYS A 147 -0.92 9.46 -15.48
C LYS A 147 -1.98 8.90 -14.53
N SER A 148 -1.67 8.88 -13.23
CA SER A 148 -2.55 8.38 -12.18
C SER A 148 -3.67 9.37 -11.85
N ASN A 149 -4.81 8.84 -11.43
CA ASN A 149 -5.98 9.58 -10.97
C ASN A 149 -6.33 9.19 -9.53
N ILE A 150 -6.93 10.11 -8.77
CA ILE A 150 -7.30 9.86 -7.37
C ILE A 150 -8.30 8.68 -7.23
N ASN A 151 -9.09 8.43 -8.27
CA ASN A 151 -10.01 7.29 -8.34
C ASN A 151 -9.27 5.94 -8.46
N ASP A 152 -8.00 5.94 -8.84
CA ASP A 152 -7.19 4.71 -8.92
C ASP A 152 -6.95 4.11 -7.54
N PHE A 153 -7.00 4.91 -6.46
CA PHE A 153 -6.92 4.39 -5.09
C PHE A 153 -8.06 3.43 -4.74
N THR A 154 -9.26 3.68 -5.26
CA THR A 154 -10.40 2.75 -5.07
C THR A 154 -10.12 1.41 -5.74
N ILE A 155 -9.61 1.45 -6.97
CA ILE A 155 -9.23 0.24 -7.72
C ILE A 155 -8.09 -0.49 -6.99
N ALA A 156 -7.12 0.25 -6.48
CA ALA A 156 -6.02 -0.29 -5.71
C ALA A 156 -6.49 -0.99 -4.43
N ALA A 157 -7.40 -0.36 -3.68
CA ALA A 157 -8.00 -0.95 -2.48
C ALA A 157 -8.78 -2.23 -2.80
N GLU A 158 -9.56 -2.25 -3.88
CA GLU A 158 -10.28 -3.45 -4.31
C GLU A 158 -9.33 -4.57 -4.72
N ALA A 159 -8.22 -4.24 -5.38
CA ALA A 159 -7.17 -5.18 -5.72
C ALA A 159 -6.46 -5.76 -4.48
N CYS A 160 -6.56 -5.15 -3.29
CA CYS A 160 -6.02 -5.73 -2.07
C CYS A 160 -6.98 -6.72 -1.38
N LEU A 161 -8.28 -6.72 -1.71
CA LEU A 161 -9.28 -7.54 -1.03
C LEU A 161 -8.97 -9.05 -1.02
N PRO A 162 -8.45 -9.68 -2.09
CA PRO A 162 -8.10 -11.09 -2.05
C PRO A 162 -7.04 -11.39 -0.98
N ILE A 163 -5.96 -10.60 -0.92
CA ILE A 163 -4.91 -10.75 0.10
C ILE A 163 -5.49 -10.53 1.50
N ILE A 164 -6.24 -9.45 1.71
CA ILE A 164 -6.84 -9.12 3.01
C ILE A 164 -7.72 -10.28 3.50
N ASN A 165 -8.60 -10.79 2.64
CA ASN A 165 -9.47 -11.92 2.96
C ASN A 165 -8.69 -13.21 3.21
N GLY A 166 -7.69 -13.49 2.38
CA GLY A 166 -6.81 -14.64 2.57
C GLY A 166 -6.15 -14.61 3.93
N VAL A 167 -5.54 -13.47 4.31
CA VAL A 167 -4.87 -13.32 5.61
C VAL A 167 -5.85 -13.56 6.75
N LEU A 168 -7.03 -12.93 6.71
CA LEU A 168 -8.05 -13.10 7.75
C LEU A 168 -8.55 -14.56 7.89
N VAL A 169 -8.68 -15.28 6.78
CA VAL A 169 -9.04 -16.72 6.79
C VAL A 169 -7.94 -17.54 7.48
N GLU A 170 -6.68 -17.31 7.14
CA GLU A 170 -5.55 -18.03 7.75
C GLU A 170 -5.35 -17.66 9.23
N LEU A 171 -5.65 -16.41 9.61
CA LEU A 171 -5.65 -15.98 11.02
C LEU A 171 -6.73 -16.69 11.82
N ARG A 172 -7.95 -16.79 11.29
CA ARG A 172 -9.04 -17.55 11.90
C ARG A 172 -8.66 -19.03 12.08
N ASN A 173 -7.99 -19.60 11.07
CA ASN A 173 -7.53 -20.99 11.08
C ASN A 173 -6.24 -21.20 11.91
N LYS A 174 -5.63 -20.12 12.41
CA LYS A 174 -4.35 -20.13 13.16
C LYS A 174 -3.18 -20.72 12.36
N THR A 175 -3.20 -20.53 11.04
CA THR A 175 -2.21 -21.03 10.08
C THR A 175 -1.32 -19.93 9.50
N TYR A 176 -1.66 -18.66 9.74
CA TYR A 176 -0.88 -17.53 9.22
C TYR A 176 0.48 -17.38 9.94
N PRO A 177 1.60 -17.19 9.21
CA PRO A 177 2.92 -17.02 9.80
C PRO A 177 3.00 -15.73 10.63
N GLN A 178 3.38 -15.86 11.90
CA GLN A 178 3.42 -14.74 12.86
C GLN A 178 4.76 -13.97 12.88
N ARG A 179 5.71 -14.32 12.01
CA ARG A 179 7.09 -13.77 12.03
C ARG A 179 7.40 -12.82 10.87
N CYS A 180 6.39 -12.45 10.08
CA CYS A 180 6.50 -11.43 9.05
C CYS A 180 5.21 -10.63 8.93
N PHE A 181 5.31 -9.47 8.32
CA PHE A 181 4.19 -8.70 7.80
C PHE A 181 4.35 -8.53 6.28
N LEU A 182 3.29 -8.18 5.57
CA LEU A 182 3.33 -8.06 4.11
C LEU A 182 3.48 -6.60 3.69
N ASN A 183 4.40 -6.32 2.76
CA ASN A 183 4.43 -5.08 2.01
C ASN A 183 3.90 -5.33 0.60
N VAL A 184 2.83 -4.64 0.24
CA VAL A 184 2.13 -4.77 -1.05
C VAL A 184 2.27 -3.48 -1.84
N ASP A 185 2.88 -3.55 -3.02
CA ASP A 185 2.97 -2.43 -3.95
C ASP A 185 2.12 -2.72 -5.19
N LEU A 186 1.26 -1.78 -5.54
CA LEU A 186 0.40 -1.85 -6.72
C LEU A 186 0.97 -0.99 -7.85
N PRO A 187 1.01 -1.49 -9.10
CA PRO A 187 1.59 -0.76 -10.22
C PRO A 187 0.69 0.39 -10.66
N CYS A 188 1.28 1.39 -11.34
CA CYS A 188 0.58 2.57 -11.83
C CYS A 188 -0.67 2.26 -12.68
N ASP A 189 -0.72 1.12 -13.37
CA ASP A 189 -1.81 0.69 -14.25
C ASP A 189 -2.74 -0.35 -13.60
N VAL A 190 -3.00 -0.21 -12.29
CA VAL A 190 -3.83 -1.13 -11.50
C VAL A 190 -5.20 -1.47 -12.13
N ALA A 191 -5.78 -0.58 -12.94
CA ALA A 191 -7.01 -0.82 -13.68
C ALA A 191 -6.96 -2.08 -14.57
N ASN A 192 -5.80 -2.39 -15.17
CA ASN A 192 -5.61 -3.61 -15.98
C ASN A 192 -5.70 -4.90 -15.14
N HIS A 193 -5.56 -4.82 -13.81
CA HIS A 193 -5.70 -5.96 -12.91
C HIS A 193 -7.17 -6.25 -12.57
N LYS A 194 -8.05 -5.24 -12.58
CA LYS A 194 -9.47 -5.40 -12.29
C LYS A 194 -10.23 -6.17 -13.37
N VAL A 195 -9.77 -6.04 -14.62
CA VAL A 195 -10.35 -6.70 -15.79
C VAL A 195 -10.36 -8.23 -15.63
N ASN A 196 -9.39 -8.79 -14.90
CA ASN A 196 -9.32 -10.22 -14.57
C ASN A 196 -10.45 -10.74 -13.67
N PHE A 197 -10.91 -9.96 -12.68
CA PHE A 197 -11.91 -10.44 -11.71
C PHE A 197 -13.31 -10.53 -12.34
N TRP A 198 -13.66 -9.56 -13.19
CA TRP A 198 -14.93 -9.55 -13.93
C TRP A 198 -14.92 -10.56 -15.09
N MET A 199 -13.84 -10.68 -15.86
CA MET A 199 -13.82 -11.59 -17.02
C MET A 199 -13.73 -13.07 -16.65
N ARG A 200 -13.05 -13.46 -15.55
CA ARG A 200 -13.09 -14.86 -15.08
C ARG A 200 -14.49 -15.30 -14.66
N ALA A 201 -15.27 -14.40 -14.03
CA ALA A 201 -16.67 -14.66 -13.72
C ALA A 201 -17.51 -14.83 -15.01
N VAL A 202 -17.22 -14.07 -16.07
CA VAL A 202 -17.90 -14.21 -17.37
C VAL A 202 -17.50 -15.51 -18.09
N CYS A 203 -16.22 -15.92 -18.07
CA CYS A 203 -15.79 -17.19 -18.66
C CYS A 203 -16.38 -18.43 -17.95
N LEU A 204 -16.47 -18.43 -16.61
CA LEU A 204 -17.08 -19.52 -15.84
C LEU A 204 -18.59 -19.66 -16.08
N VAL A 205 -19.27 -18.56 -16.42
CA VAL A 205 -20.70 -18.56 -16.78
C VAL A 205 -20.92 -19.06 -18.22
N TRP A 206 -19.90 -19.03 -19.07
CA TRP A 206 -19.98 -19.42 -20.47
C TRP A 206 -19.47 -20.85 -20.76
N SER A 207 -18.69 -21.46 -19.86
CA SER A 207 -18.23 -22.85 -19.97
C SER A 207 -19.27 -23.89 -19.54
N GLY A 208 -20.56 -23.61 -19.79
CA GLY A 208 -21.71 -24.41 -19.37
C GLY A 208 -21.48 -25.91 -19.50
N GLU A 209 -21.33 -26.59 -18.36
CA GLU A 209 -21.43 -28.04 -18.31
C GLU A 209 -22.87 -28.44 -18.69
N GLY A 210 -23.00 -28.99 -19.89
CA GLY A 210 -24.25 -29.47 -20.46
C GLY A 210 -24.04 -30.03 -21.86
N LEU A 211 -23.50 -31.25 -21.96
CA LEU A 211 -23.58 -32.06 -23.18
C LEU A 211 -25.05 -32.39 -23.50
N PRO A 212 -25.47 -32.43 -24.78
CA PRO A 212 -25.39 -33.72 -25.47
C PRO A 212 -25.07 -33.69 -26.98
N ASN A 213 -24.22 -34.66 -27.35
CA ASN A 213 -24.22 -35.51 -28.55
C ASN A 213 -24.51 -34.98 -29.97
N SER A 214 -23.48 -35.23 -30.79
CA SER A 214 -23.48 -35.90 -32.10
C SER A 214 -23.26 -35.04 -33.34
N LYS A 215 -22.16 -35.40 -34.02
CA LYS A 215 -21.87 -35.29 -35.47
C LYS A 215 -21.92 -33.89 -36.10
N ALA A 216 -20.75 -33.31 -36.33
CA ALA A 216 -20.30 -32.91 -37.67
C ALA A 216 -18.81 -32.56 -37.66
N PHE A 217 -18.06 -33.22 -38.53
CA PHE A 217 -16.69 -32.90 -38.91
C PHE A 217 -16.78 -32.00 -40.15
N MET A 218 -16.34 -30.74 -40.04
CA MET A 218 -15.77 -29.93 -41.14
C MET A 218 -15.25 -28.63 -40.51
N GLN A 219 -13.96 -28.63 -40.15
CA GLN A 219 -13.25 -27.42 -39.72
C GLN A 219 -13.08 -26.52 -40.95
N SER A 220 -13.82 -25.41 -41.01
CA SER A 220 -13.58 -24.39 -42.03
C SER A 220 -12.32 -23.60 -41.66
N GLU A 221 -11.59 -23.12 -42.67
CA GLU A 221 -10.40 -22.27 -42.49
C GLU A 221 -10.74 -21.05 -41.61
N GLU A 222 -11.92 -20.45 -41.80
CA GLU A 222 -12.45 -19.34 -40.99
C GLU A 222 -12.65 -19.67 -39.51
N GLU A 223 -12.98 -20.91 -39.15
CA GLU A 223 -13.20 -21.32 -37.76
C GLU A 223 -11.88 -21.58 -37.03
N MET A 224 -10.88 -22.13 -37.73
CA MET A 224 -9.51 -22.24 -37.25
C MET A 224 -8.85 -20.86 -37.09
N ASP A 225 -9.09 -19.96 -38.05
CA ASP A 225 -8.58 -18.59 -38.04
C ASP A 225 -9.27 -17.73 -36.96
N ARG A 226 -10.55 -18.02 -36.62
CA ARG A 226 -11.24 -17.47 -35.45
C ARG A 226 -10.64 -17.98 -34.15
N LYS A 227 -10.36 -19.28 -34.05
CA LYS A 227 -9.72 -19.88 -32.87
C LYS A 227 -8.31 -19.37 -32.66
N LEU A 228 -7.49 -19.26 -33.72
CA LEU A 228 -6.15 -18.69 -33.66
C LEU A 228 -6.19 -17.22 -33.26
N ARG A 229 -7.08 -16.41 -33.85
CA ARG A 229 -7.26 -15.02 -33.41
C ARG A 229 -7.75 -14.91 -31.96
N GLN A 230 -8.55 -15.86 -31.50
CA GLN A 230 -9.04 -15.90 -30.13
C GLN A 230 -7.96 -16.35 -29.14
N GLU A 231 -7.16 -17.37 -29.47
CA GLU A 231 -5.98 -17.80 -28.70
C GLU A 231 -4.88 -16.74 -28.71
N GLU A 232 -4.68 -16.02 -29.81
CA GLU A 232 -3.81 -14.85 -29.89
C GLU A 232 -4.35 -13.69 -29.06
N LEU A 233 -5.66 -13.40 -29.08
CA LEU A 233 -6.26 -12.38 -28.22
C LEU A 233 -6.18 -12.78 -26.74
N GLU A 234 -6.40 -14.05 -26.41
CA GLU A 234 -6.30 -14.62 -25.07
C GLU A 234 -4.85 -14.62 -24.58
N MET A 235 -3.87 -14.99 -25.41
CA MET A 235 -2.45 -14.84 -25.11
C MET A 235 -2.05 -13.37 -24.98
N HIS A 236 -2.57 -12.49 -25.83
CA HIS A 236 -2.28 -11.06 -25.78
C HIS A 236 -2.88 -10.45 -24.51
N LEU A 237 -4.13 -10.76 -24.16
CA LEU A 237 -4.77 -10.37 -22.90
C LEU A 237 -4.07 -10.99 -21.67
N MET A 238 -3.72 -12.28 -21.71
CA MET A 238 -2.92 -12.94 -20.66
C MET A 238 -1.52 -12.35 -20.53
N SER A 239 -0.94 -11.84 -21.62
CA SER A 239 0.33 -11.10 -21.60
C SER A 239 0.19 -9.66 -21.05
N ILE A 240 -1.03 -9.10 -21.11
CA ILE A 240 -1.38 -7.74 -20.65
C ILE A 240 -1.82 -7.73 -19.17
N THR A 241 -2.36 -8.84 -18.64
CA THR A 241 -2.86 -8.88 -17.25
C THR A 241 -1.90 -9.60 -16.32
N LYS A 242 -1.00 -8.84 -15.69
CA LYS A 242 -0.13 -9.38 -14.66
C LYS A 242 -0.90 -9.50 -13.34
N GLY A 243 -0.57 -10.54 -12.55
CA GLY A 243 -1.25 -10.87 -11.30
C GLY A 243 -0.46 -10.40 -10.09
N TYR A 244 -0.53 -11.18 -9.01
CA TYR A 244 0.33 -10.98 -7.85
C TYR A 244 1.66 -11.70 -8.04
N LYS A 245 2.73 -11.10 -7.54
CA LYS A 245 4.05 -11.71 -7.52
C LYS A 245 4.61 -11.69 -6.11
N LEU A 246 4.98 -12.86 -5.59
CA LEU A 246 5.79 -12.93 -4.37
C LEU A 246 7.21 -12.47 -4.70
N THR A 247 7.70 -11.49 -3.98
CA THR A 247 8.97 -10.80 -4.23
C THR A 247 9.85 -10.80 -2.98
N LYS A 248 11.13 -10.46 -3.16
CA LYS A 248 12.05 -10.14 -2.07
C LYS A 248 12.28 -8.64 -2.07
N GLN A 249 12.62 -8.08 -0.91
CA GLN A 249 13.03 -6.69 -0.83
C GLN A 249 14.22 -6.45 -1.78
N GLY A 250 14.03 -5.55 -2.74
CA GLY A 250 15.08 -5.13 -3.66
C GLY A 250 16.09 -4.19 -2.99
N LYS A 251 16.99 -3.63 -3.80
CA LYS A 251 17.97 -2.62 -3.36
C LYS A 251 17.75 -1.26 -4.01
N SER A 252 16.65 -1.10 -4.75
CA SER A 252 16.29 0.14 -5.41
C SER A 252 16.18 1.29 -4.40
N ILE A 253 16.77 2.42 -4.73
CA ILE A 253 16.75 3.63 -3.90
C ILE A 253 16.87 4.88 -4.77
N ILE A 254 16.03 5.86 -4.52
CA ILE A 254 16.19 7.20 -5.08
C ILE A 254 17.28 7.92 -4.28
N LYS A 255 18.35 8.32 -4.97
CA LYS A 255 19.43 9.10 -4.37
C LYS A 255 19.00 10.55 -4.20
N MET A 256 19.07 11.02 -2.95
CA MET A 256 18.78 12.41 -2.59
C MET A 256 20.08 13.16 -2.28
N GLY A 257 20.23 14.34 -2.88
CA GLY A 257 21.29 15.30 -2.61
C GLY A 257 20.83 16.44 -1.71
N TRP A 258 21.72 17.40 -1.52
CA TRP A 258 21.46 18.66 -0.81
C TRP A 258 21.85 19.82 -1.71
N ARG A 259 21.00 20.85 -1.76
CA ARG A 259 21.28 22.10 -2.45
C ARG A 259 21.11 23.26 -1.46
N GLN A 260 22.08 24.15 -1.41
CA GLN A 260 22.00 25.35 -0.58
C GLN A 260 20.93 26.30 -1.13
N VAL A 261 20.13 26.88 -0.24
CA VAL A 261 19.06 27.84 -0.54
C VAL A 261 19.19 29.08 0.34
N THR A 262 18.54 30.18 -0.06
CA THR A 262 18.42 31.40 0.76
C THR A 262 17.20 31.29 1.68
N SER A 263 17.14 32.07 2.77
CA SER A 263 15.98 32.09 3.68
C SER A 263 14.65 32.40 2.97
N ASP A 264 14.75 33.18 1.90
CA ASP A 264 13.60 33.75 1.16
C ASP A 264 13.30 32.96 -0.12
N SER A 265 14.16 32.00 -0.49
CA SER A 265 13.71 31.04 -1.49
C SER A 265 12.66 30.21 -0.79
N GLU A 266 11.40 30.38 -1.19
CA GLU A 266 10.43 29.30 -1.08
C GLU A 266 11.09 28.10 -1.76
N GLY A 267 11.74 27.26 -0.95
CA GLY A 267 12.05 25.90 -1.36
C GLY A 267 10.71 25.37 -1.82
N GLY A 268 10.57 25.08 -3.11
CA GLY A 268 9.31 24.56 -3.65
C GLY A 268 8.86 23.48 -2.67
N LYS A 269 7.66 23.65 -2.09
CA LYS A 269 7.18 22.85 -0.97
C LYS A 269 7.49 21.40 -1.27
N MET A 270 8.52 20.82 -0.64
CA MET A 270 8.56 19.38 -0.56
C MET A 270 7.26 19.01 0.13
N LEU A 271 6.45 18.13 -0.48
CA LEU A 271 5.55 17.32 0.33
C LEU A 271 6.44 16.36 1.12
N SER A 272 6.97 16.94 2.18
CA SER A 272 7.68 16.33 3.29
C SER A 272 7.04 16.98 4.50
N THR A 273 5.92 16.47 4.96
CA THR A 273 5.26 17.05 6.14
C THR A 273 5.95 16.53 7.40
N MET A 274 7.22 16.92 7.57
CA MET A 274 7.98 16.80 8.81
C MET A 274 7.67 18.00 9.69
N VAL A 275 6.92 17.71 10.77
CA VAL A 275 6.86 18.40 12.06
C VAL A 275 6.42 19.87 12.06
N ASN A 276 5.23 20.10 12.62
CA ASN A 276 4.98 21.27 13.44
C ASN A 276 4.42 20.78 14.79
N SER A 277 5.18 20.97 15.87
CA SER A 277 4.62 21.10 17.22
C SER A 277 5.44 22.14 18.00
N ILE A 278 4.72 23.07 18.62
CA ILE A 278 5.17 24.35 19.18
C ILE A 278 5.56 24.19 20.66
N ALA A 279 6.58 24.91 21.14
CA ALA A 279 6.65 25.34 22.54
C ALA A 279 7.39 26.68 22.70
N SER A 280 6.69 27.64 23.32
CA SER A 280 7.16 28.99 23.68
C SER A 280 8.19 28.97 24.82
N ALA A 281 9.18 29.86 24.78
CA ALA A 281 9.78 30.48 25.96
C ALA A 281 10.50 31.78 25.58
N GLU A 282 10.06 32.90 26.15
CA GLU A 282 10.80 34.15 26.18
C GLU A 282 12.09 33.99 26.99
N ILE A 283 13.25 34.28 26.42
CA ILE A 283 14.42 34.84 27.13
C ILE A 283 15.09 35.84 26.18
N ALA A 284 15.02 37.12 26.54
CA ALA A 284 15.87 38.14 25.96
C ALA A 284 17.30 37.97 26.47
N THR A 285 18.28 37.87 25.56
CA THR A 285 19.58 38.57 25.66
C THR A 285 20.33 38.45 24.33
N SER A 286 20.96 39.56 23.97
CA SER A 286 21.74 39.82 22.75
C SER A 286 22.85 38.80 22.47
N THR A 287 22.86 38.27 21.26
CA THR A 287 24.05 37.81 20.54
C THR A 287 23.74 37.87 19.04
N THR A 288 24.70 38.38 18.26
CA THR A 288 24.66 38.51 16.79
C THR A 288 23.98 37.32 16.09
N PRO A 289 23.06 37.54 15.13
CA PRO A 289 22.43 36.42 14.44
C PRO A 289 23.52 35.70 13.64
N ALA A 290 23.79 34.44 13.98
CA ALA A 290 24.54 33.57 13.11
C ALA A 290 23.82 33.55 11.75
N GLU A 291 24.53 33.82 10.66
CA GLU A 291 23.99 33.64 9.31
C GLU A 291 23.69 32.16 9.11
N ASN A 292 22.44 31.77 9.39
CA ASN A 292 22.01 30.41 9.16
C ASN A 292 22.12 30.09 7.67
N THR A 293 22.77 28.97 7.36
CA THR A 293 22.82 28.43 6.00
C THR A 293 21.68 27.44 5.82
N TYR A 294 20.84 27.64 4.80
CA TYR A 294 19.67 26.80 4.55
C TYR A 294 19.96 25.82 3.41
N PHE A 295 19.38 24.62 3.49
CA PHE A 295 19.52 23.57 2.48
C PHE A 295 18.16 22.94 2.19
N ALA A 296 17.93 22.59 0.93
CA ALA A 296 16.80 21.81 0.47
C ALA A 296 17.28 20.47 -0.11
N ARG A 297 16.44 19.44 -0.04
CA ARG A 297 16.71 18.18 -0.74
C ARG A 297 16.47 18.35 -2.23
N GLU A 298 17.24 17.60 -3.01
CA GLU A 298 17.07 17.53 -4.46
C GLU A 298 17.29 16.09 -4.92
N VAL A 299 16.52 15.66 -5.92
CA VAL A 299 16.66 14.34 -6.52
C VAL A 299 17.92 14.34 -7.39
N VAL A 300 18.84 13.42 -7.10
CA VAL A 300 20.04 13.27 -7.92
C VAL A 300 19.76 12.22 -8.99
N LEU A 301 19.34 12.67 -10.17
CA LEU A 301 19.20 11.82 -11.35
C LEU A 301 20.56 11.67 -12.04
N PRO A 302 20.97 10.46 -12.48
CA PRO A 302 22.09 10.30 -13.40
C PRO A 302 21.78 11.04 -14.71
N MET A 303 22.77 11.74 -15.28
CA MET A 303 22.60 12.64 -16.45
C MET A 303 22.02 11.98 -17.72
N THR A 304 21.86 10.66 -17.77
CA THR A 304 21.37 9.90 -18.92
C THR A 304 19.85 9.92 -19.12
N ASP A 305 19.05 10.30 -18.11
CA ASP A 305 17.61 9.96 -18.10
C ASP A 305 16.63 11.15 -18.13
N VAL A 306 17.12 12.34 -18.48
CA VAL A 306 16.28 13.56 -18.52
C VAL A 306 15.56 13.69 -19.87
N ARG A 307 14.39 13.07 -20.04
CA ARG A 307 13.42 13.48 -21.07
C ARG A 307 11.99 13.60 -20.54
N ARG A 308 11.58 14.87 -20.35
CA ARG A 308 10.23 15.45 -20.22
C ARG A 308 9.43 15.09 -18.96
N MET A 309 9.51 15.99 -17.97
CA MET A 309 8.52 16.16 -16.90
C MET A 309 7.64 17.36 -17.27
N TYR A 310 6.32 17.16 -17.46
CA TYR A 310 5.37 18.26 -17.61
C TYR A 310 4.79 18.59 -16.23
N LEU A 311 5.10 19.78 -15.71
CA LEU A 311 4.39 20.37 -14.58
C LEU A 311 3.04 20.91 -15.08
N ALA A 312 1.93 20.38 -14.56
CA ALA A 312 0.66 21.09 -14.61
C ALA A 312 0.66 22.11 -13.47
N MET A 313 0.80 23.40 -13.82
CA MET A 313 0.72 24.52 -12.90
C MET A 313 -0.76 24.83 -12.62
N SER A 314 -1.14 24.91 -11.34
CA SER A 314 -2.33 25.69 -10.92
C SER A 314 -1.83 26.88 -10.11
N GLU A 315 -2.39 28.07 -10.35
CA GLU A 315 -1.82 29.36 -9.93
C GLU A 315 -1.79 29.63 -8.42
N HIS A 316 -2.25 28.70 -7.56
CA HIS A 316 -2.29 28.94 -6.11
C HIS A 316 -1.76 27.82 -5.21
N GLU A 317 -1.33 26.67 -5.72
CA GLU A 317 -0.71 25.61 -4.90
C GLU A 317 0.36 24.84 -5.69
N VAL A 318 1.61 24.89 -5.23
CA VAL A 318 2.70 24.06 -5.73
C VAL A 318 2.81 22.82 -4.84
N VAL A 319 2.17 21.74 -5.29
CA VAL A 319 2.23 20.38 -4.70
C VAL A 319 3.45 19.68 -5.31
N MET A 320 4.55 19.49 -4.57
CA MET A 320 5.67 18.67 -5.05
C MET A 320 5.30 17.19 -4.91
N MET A 321 4.57 16.67 -5.90
CA MET A 321 4.44 15.23 -6.14
C MET A 321 5.85 14.68 -6.40
N VAL A 322 6.37 13.85 -5.51
CA VAL A 322 7.57 13.05 -5.80
C VAL A 322 7.17 11.85 -6.66
N ALA A 323 6.74 12.12 -7.89
CA ALA A 323 6.65 11.13 -8.95
C ALA A 323 8.01 11.11 -9.68
N ILE A 324 9.01 10.44 -9.10
CA ILE A 324 10.30 10.30 -9.79
C ILE A 324 10.22 9.05 -10.64
N LEU A 325 9.99 9.28 -11.94
CA LEU A 325 10.23 8.30 -12.99
C LEU A 325 11.74 8.07 -13.08
N VAL A 326 12.29 7.15 -12.27
CA VAL A 326 13.64 6.64 -12.50
C VAL A 326 13.57 5.64 -13.65
N ARG A 327 13.67 6.13 -14.89
CA ARG A 327 14.32 5.30 -15.91
C ARG A 327 15.81 5.38 -15.61
N GLY A 328 16.48 4.24 -15.57
CA GLY A 328 17.94 4.19 -15.68
C GLY A 328 18.78 4.23 -14.40
N ALA A 329 18.26 3.90 -13.21
CA ALA A 329 19.16 3.27 -12.25
C ALA A 329 19.51 1.89 -12.82
N GLN A 330 20.80 1.57 -13.01
CA GLN A 330 21.22 0.20 -13.30
C GLN A 330 20.56 -0.70 -12.26
N ALA A 331 19.51 -1.40 -12.65
CA ALA A 331 18.90 -2.43 -11.84
C ALA A 331 20.02 -3.44 -11.58
N ASP A 332 20.38 -3.62 -10.31
CA ASP A 332 21.09 -4.83 -9.89
C ASP A 332 20.27 -6.00 -10.48
N GLU A 333 20.88 -7.00 -11.10
CA GLU A 333 20.14 -8.11 -11.75
C GLU A 333 19.16 -8.81 -10.78
N ASP A 334 19.34 -8.57 -9.47
CA ASP A 334 18.56 -9.02 -8.33
C ASP A 334 17.43 -8.07 -7.85
N ASP A 335 17.08 -6.99 -8.56
CA ASP A 335 15.98 -6.10 -8.12
C ASP A 335 14.62 -6.83 -8.24
N ASN A 336 14.08 -7.28 -7.10
CA ASN A 336 13.02 -8.29 -7.04
C ASN A 336 11.62 -7.72 -6.78
N ASP A 337 11.45 -6.52 -6.22
CA ASP A 337 10.14 -5.93 -5.98
C ASP A 337 9.89 -4.79 -6.97
N HIS A 338 10.77 -3.80 -7.04
CA HIS A 338 10.61 -2.65 -7.92
C HIS A 338 10.57 -3.05 -9.40
N ARG A 339 11.40 -3.99 -9.82
CA ARG A 339 11.37 -4.51 -11.21
C ARG A 339 10.03 -5.12 -11.57
N PHE A 340 9.50 -6.02 -10.73
CA PHE A 340 8.21 -6.67 -11.02
C PHE A 340 7.06 -5.67 -10.92
N LEU A 341 7.16 -4.67 -10.06
CA LEU A 341 6.21 -3.56 -10.01
C LEU A 341 6.22 -2.75 -11.32
N GLN A 342 7.40 -2.40 -11.84
CA GLN A 342 7.55 -1.71 -13.13
C GLN A 342 7.11 -2.57 -14.33
N GLU A 343 7.25 -3.88 -14.20
CA GLU A 343 6.68 -4.82 -15.16
C GLU A 343 5.15 -4.85 -15.10
N GLY A 344 4.53 -4.33 -14.04
CA GLY A 344 3.08 -4.27 -13.88
C GLY A 344 2.50 -5.38 -13.01
N TYR A 345 3.27 -6.04 -12.14
CA TYR A 345 2.73 -6.96 -11.14
C TYR A 345 2.34 -6.21 -9.85
N ILE A 346 1.30 -6.68 -9.17
CA ILE A 346 1.13 -6.36 -7.74
C ILE A 346 2.16 -7.17 -6.97
N THR A 347 3.13 -6.51 -6.35
CA THR A 347 4.19 -7.20 -5.62
C THR A 347 3.77 -7.44 -4.18
N VAL A 348 4.17 -8.59 -3.65
CA VAL A 348 3.93 -8.99 -2.27
C VAL A 348 5.27 -9.38 -1.68
N THR A 349 5.84 -8.49 -0.87
CA THR A 349 7.15 -8.65 -0.25
C THR A 349 6.97 -8.94 1.23
N PRO A 350 7.30 -10.14 1.74
CA PRO A 350 7.28 -10.40 3.17
C PRO A 350 8.47 -9.74 3.85
N LEU A 351 8.18 -8.97 4.90
CA LEU A 351 9.16 -8.25 5.70
C LEU A 351 9.20 -8.78 7.12
N GLY A 352 10.41 -8.89 7.67
CA GLY A 352 10.60 -9.07 9.10
C GLY A 352 10.68 -7.72 9.83
N ALA A 353 10.85 -7.78 11.14
CA ALA A 353 11.05 -6.62 12.01
C ALA A 353 12.12 -5.63 11.49
N ILE A 354 13.32 -6.15 11.21
CA ILE A 354 14.51 -5.35 10.87
C ILE A 354 15.26 -5.99 9.70
N SER A 355 14.99 -7.26 9.41
CA SER A 355 15.61 -8.06 8.35
C SER A 355 14.56 -8.54 7.35
N ASN A 356 15.04 -9.21 6.29
CA ASN A 356 14.19 -10.04 5.44
C ASN A 356 13.37 -11.03 6.28
N ALA A 357 12.18 -11.35 5.79
CA ALA A 357 11.36 -12.40 6.40
C ALA A 357 12.10 -13.74 6.44
N GLU A 358 11.83 -14.53 7.48
CA GLU A 358 12.40 -15.88 7.63
C GLU A 358 12.04 -16.79 6.44
N ILE A 359 12.88 -17.78 6.17
CA ILE A 359 12.74 -18.67 5.00
C ILE A 359 11.42 -19.44 5.07
N GLU A 360 10.99 -19.82 6.26
CA GLU A 360 9.73 -20.50 6.54
C GLU A 360 8.53 -19.63 6.11
N CYS A 361 8.57 -18.32 6.42
CA CYS A 361 7.53 -17.37 6.00
C CYS A 361 7.50 -17.24 4.47
N GLN A 362 8.67 -17.12 3.84
CA GLN A 362 8.78 -17.05 2.38
C GLN A 362 8.24 -18.31 1.70
N THR A 363 8.52 -19.49 2.28
CA THR A 363 8.09 -20.78 1.76
C THR A 363 6.58 -20.92 1.85
N TYR A 364 6.01 -20.62 3.02
CA TYR A 364 4.56 -20.59 3.22
C TYR A 364 3.87 -19.66 2.21
N LEU A 365 4.34 -18.42 2.07
CA LEU A 365 3.71 -17.44 1.19
C LEU A 365 3.82 -17.81 -0.30
N LYS A 366 4.87 -18.54 -0.68
CA LYS A 366 5.05 -19.04 -2.05
C LYS A 366 3.98 -20.06 -2.43
N GLU A 367 3.55 -20.89 -1.48
CA GLU A 367 2.48 -21.86 -1.67
C GLU A 367 1.10 -21.23 -1.49
N TRP A 368 0.97 -20.32 -0.52
CA TRP A 368 -0.29 -19.69 -0.15
C TRP A 368 -0.77 -18.66 -1.16
N LEU A 369 0.09 -17.75 -1.64
CA LEU A 369 -0.32 -16.61 -2.48
C LEU A 369 -1.09 -17.03 -3.74
N PRO A 370 -0.68 -18.06 -4.52
CA PRO A 370 -1.46 -18.54 -5.65
C PRO A 370 -2.89 -18.96 -5.28
N THR A 371 -3.08 -19.60 -4.12
CA THR A 371 -4.40 -20.08 -3.66
C THR A 371 -5.36 -18.94 -3.33
N VAL A 372 -4.83 -17.78 -2.93
CA VAL A 372 -5.62 -16.58 -2.62
C VAL A 372 -6.15 -15.94 -3.90
N VAL A 373 -5.36 -15.99 -4.98
CA VAL A 373 -5.69 -15.39 -6.28
C VAL A 373 -6.68 -16.25 -7.06
N GLU A 374 -6.65 -17.57 -6.84
CA GLU A 374 -7.54 -18.53 -7.52
C GLU A 374 -8.90 -18.71 -6.86
N ARG A 375 -9.06 -18.34 -5.58
CA ARG A 375 -10.34 -18.40 -4.88
C ARG A 375 -11.19 -17.17 -5.24
N PRO A 376 -12.28 -17.30 -6.02
CA PRO A 376 -13.27 -16.23 -6.09
C PRO A 376 -13.87 -16.11 -4.69
N SER A 377 -13.89 -14.89 -4.16
CA SER A 377 -14.47 -14.48 -2.87
C SER A 377 -15.33 -15.58 -2.22
N PRO A 378 -14.83 -16.30 -1.20
CA PRO A 378 -15.70 -17.24 -0.52
C PRO A 378 -16.78 -16.44 0.19
N SER A 379 -18.02 -16.86 0.04
CA SER A 379 -19.18 -16.49 0.87
C SER A 379 -19.00 -16.89 2.35
N ALA A 380 -17.79 -17.27 2.76
CA ALA A 380 -17.41 -17.68 4.10
C ALA A 380 -16.35 -16.70 4.63
N LEU A 381 -16.80 -15.54 5.11
CA LEU A 381 -16.22 -14.93 6.30
C LEU A 381 -17.28 -14.98 7.39
#